data_AF-A0A1Q6TNT0-F1
#
_entry.id   AF-A0A1Q6TNT0-F1
#
_cell.length_a   1.000
_cell.length_b   1.000
_cell.length_c   1.000
_cell.angle_alpha   90.00
_cell.angle_beta   90.00
_cell.angle_gamma   90.00
#
_symmetry.space_group_name_H-M   'P 1'
#
loop_
_entity.id
_entity.type
_entity.pdbx_description
1 polymer ?
#
loop_
_entity_poly.entity_id
_entity_poly.type
_entity_poly.pdbx_seq_one_letter_code
_entity_poly.pdbx_strand_id
1 'polypeptide(L)'
;MDKFILKSNNNAYKIGFGTLGLTKSDTPEIILEAIKCGYRYIDTAQSYFNEEMCGIALQKAIDEKIVTRNELFITTKLSPHRYNDYENTIKYVKESFNKLGLDYIDLFLIHHPNTTPDDRWKNLNAEIWRALEEFVEQGKIKYIGVSNFSSFHLKELLKTAKIKPVCNQSELSPMWHQQEMVDFCKKENILMIAWQPLGGGQLLKNKNVINIASKINRTPAQVCLRWSIQKGYIPVVKSSNKERIASNFNIFDFKLSDEDIAILDDLNSNSATHFTINDSYRLWSYYDRLNLKQYVSSTKIKLFNLFTIFLYKNIDDKIKKIYLFKILHLFTIKLNKQNMQTAYLFGIFPVFTIKIRKSEKRLSMKWLPDYD
;
A
#
# COMPACT_ATOMS: atom_id res chain seq x y z
N MET A 1 9.78 -8.06 23.33
CA MET A 1 8.67 -7.81 22.39
C MET A 1 7.42 -8.39 23.00
N ASP A 2 6.62 -7.54 23.62
CA ASP A 2 5.33 -8.00 24.11
C ASP A 2 4.46 -8.43 22.94
N LYS A 3 3.92 -9.62 23.09
CA LYS A 3 3.20 -10.43 22.12
C LYS A 3 1.79 -9.89 21.80
N PHE A 4 1.53 -8.61 22.08
CA PHE A 4 0.20 -8.13 22.43
C PHE A 4 -0.81 -8.07 21.27
N ILE A 5 -0.34 -7.97 20.02
CA ILE A 5 -1.21 -8.11 18.84
C ILE A 5 -0.97 -9.46 18.15
N LEU A 6 0.31 -9.78 17.90
CA LEU A 6 0.70 -10.90 17.03
C LEU A 6 0.48 -12.28 17.63
N LYS A 7 0.38 -12.39 18.96
CA LYS A 7 0.09 -13.66 19.65
C LYS A 7 -0.95 -13.51 20.76
N SER A 8 -1.67 -12.38 20.81
CA SER A 8 -2.73 -12.25 21.79
C SER A 8 -3.89 -13.18 21.44
N ASN A 9 -4.30 -13.96 22.43
CA ASN A 9 -5.52 -14.76 22.34
C ASN A 9 -6.77 -13.88 22.42
N ASN A 10 -6.63 -12.60 22.76
CA ASN A 10 -7.74 -11.67 22.80
C ASN A 10 -8.05 -11.16 21.38
N ASN A 11 -9.22 -11.54 20.87
CA ASN A 11 -9.72 -11.16 19.56
C ASN A 11 -9.89 -9.64 19.39
N ALA A 12 -10.00 -8.88 20.48
CA ALA A 12 -10.16 -7.42 20.46
C ALA A 12 -8.97 -6.66 19.81
N TYR A 13 -7.80 -7.30 19.70
CA TYR A 13 -6.63 -6.75 19.01
C TYR A 13 -6.46 -7.25 17.57
N LYS A 14 -7.25 -8.25 17.16
CA LYS A 14 -7.17 -8.86 15.82
C LYS A 14 -8.02 -8.13 14.78
N ILE A 15 -8.72 -7.06 15.18
CA ILE A 15 -9.46 -6.17 14.30
C ILE A 15 -9.29 -4.73 14.79
N GLY A 16 -8.93 -3.83 13.88
CA GLY A 16 -8.75 -2.40 14.18
C GLY A 16 -9.97 -1.58 13.78
N PHE A 17 -10.27 -0.55 14.56
CA PHE A 17 -11.22 0.49 14.20
C PHE A 17 -10.48 1.66 13.53
N GLY A 18 -10.70 1.83 12.22
CA GLY A 18 -10.08 2.91 11.45
C GLY A 18 -10.83 4.23 11.59
N THR A 19 -10.11 5.35 11.65
CA THR A 19 -10.71 6.68 11.83
C THR A 19 -10.67 7.58 10.60
N LEU A 20 -10.09 7.14 9.48
CA LEU A 20 -10.02 7.93 8.25
C LEU A 20 -11.41 8.41 7.80
N GLY A 21 -11.55 9.72 7.59
CA GLY A 21 -12.78 10.36 7.14
C GLY A 21 -13.83 10.57 8.24
N LEU A 22 -13.51 10.28 9.51
CA LEU A 22 -14.25 10.80 10.65
C LEU A 22 -13.77 12.22 10.92
N THR A 23 -14.48 13.22 10.41
CA THR A 23 -14.11 14.64 10.49
C THR A 23 -15.18 15.50 11.15
N LYS A 24 -16.24 14.86 11.67
CA LYS A 24 -17.39 15.52 12.29
C LYS A 24 -17.20 15.61 13.80
N SER A 25 -17.96 16.50 14.44
CA SER A 25 -17.99 16.67 15.89
C SER A 25 -18.40 15.40 16.66
N ASP A 26 -19.05 14.44 16.00
CA ASP A 26 -19.43 13.14 16.58
C ASP A 26 -18.30 12.09 16.55
N THR A 27 -17.11 12.42 16.01
CA THR A 27 -15.96 11.50 15.94
C THR A 27 -15.62 10.87 17.28
N PRO A 28 -15.57 11.61 18.41
CA PRO A 28 -15.27 10.99 19.70
C PRO A 28 -16.32 9.96 20.13
N GLU A 29 -17.61 10.23 19.90
CA GLU A 29 -18.70 9.32 20.26
C GLU A 29 -18.70 8.05 19.41
N ILE A 30 -18.35 8.16 18.12
CA ILE A 30 -18.22 7.01 17.23
C ILE A 30 -17.08 6.08 17.69
N ILE A 31 -15.94 6.65 18.08
CA ILE A 31 -14.81 5.86 18.59
C ILE A 31 -15.16 5.23 19.95
N LEU A 32 -15.82 5.98 20.84
CA LEU A 32 -16.30 5.46 22.12
C LEU A 32 -17.27 4.28 21.93
N GLU A 33 -18.18 4.36 20.96
CA GLU A 33 -19.08 3.26 20.61
C GLU A 33 -18.31 2.02 20.14
N ALA A 34 -17.25 2.19 19.34
CA ALA A 34 -16.38 1.07 18.96
C ALA A 34 -15.71 0.43 20.19
N ILE A 35 -15.21 1.22 21.14
CA ILE A 35 -14.63 0.69 22.38
C ILE A 35 -15.67 -0.07 23.21
N LYS A 36 -16.90 0.45 23.31
CA LYS A 36 -18.05 -0.22 23.96
C LYS A 36 -18.43 -1.54 23.29
N CYS A 37 -18.31 -1.63 21.96
CA CYS A 37 -18.53 -2.87 21.21
C CYS A 37 -17.42 -3.92 21.42
N GLY A 38 -16.28 -3.54 22.01
CA GLY A 38 -15.18 -4.46 22.30
C GLY A 38 -13.89 -4.19 21.53
N TYR A 39 -13.85 -3.20 20.63
CA TYR A 39 -12.60 -2.84 19.95
C TYR A 39 -11.57 -2.38 20.97
N ARG A 40 -10.32 -2.81 20.79
CA ARG A 40 -9.17 -2.32 21.55
C ARG A 40 -8.07 -1.75 20.67
N TYR A 41 -8.04 -2.11 19.38
CA TYR A 41 -7.15 -1.51 18.40
C TYR A 41 -7.83 -0.31 17.70
N ILE A 42 -7.31 0.91 17.91
CA ILE A 42 -7.73 2.13 17.20
C ILE A 42 -6.62 2.58 16.24
N ASP A 43 -6.98 2.83 14.99
CA ASP A 43 -6.07 3.21 13.91
C ASP A 43 -6.39 4.61 13.37
N THR A 44 -5.47 5.56 13.60
CA THR A 44 -5.54 6.95 13.14
C THR A 44 -4.28 7.35 12.37
N ALA A 45 -4.16 8.61 11.94
CA ALA A 45 -2.96 9.18 11.33
C ALA A 45 -2.96 10.70 11.42
N GLN A 46 -1.77 11.30 11.37
CA GLN A 46 -1.62 12.76 11.31
C GLN A 46 -2.37 13.39 10.13
N SER A 47 -2.39 12.73 8.97
CA SER A 47 -3.05 13.21 7.76
C SER A 47 -4.58 13.05 7.78
N TYR A 48 -5.15 12.44 8.82
CA TYR A 48 -6.60 12.35 8.99
C TYR A 48 -7.18 13.57 9.72
N PHE A 49 -6.32 14.39 10.31
CA PHE A 49 -6.69 15.61 11.03
C PHE A 49 -7.68 15.39 12.19
N ASN A 50 -7.69 14.20 12.78
CA ASN A 50 -8.61 13.83 13.86
C ASN A 50 -7.94 13.12 15.05
N GLU A 51 -6.60 13.18 15.16
CA GLU A 51 -5.87 12.62 16.32
C GLU A 51 -6.36 13.20 17.65
N GLU A 52 -6.67 14.49 17.70
CA GLU A 52 -7.23 15.13 18.90
C GLU A 52 -8.58 14.55 19.30
N MET A 53 -9.47 14.35 18.32
CA MET A 53 -10.77 13.71 18.54
C MET A 53 -10.62 12.25 18.99
N CYS A 54 -9.59 11.56 18.50
CA CYS A 54 -9.25 10.22 19.01
C CYS A 54 -8.84 10.31 20.48
N GLY A 55 -7.92 11.21 20.84
CA GLY A 55 -7.48 11.41 22.23
C GLY A 55 -8.63 11.67 23.19
N ILE A 56 -9.56 12.55 22.82
CA ILE A 56 -10.78 12.82 23.60
C ILE A 56 -11.61 11.55 23.81
N ALA A 57 -11.81 10.73 22.77
CA ALA A 57 -12.56 9.48 22.87
C ALA A 57 -11.89 8.46 23.81
N LEU A 58 -10.56 8.34 23.73
CA LEU A 58 -9.79 7.44 24.59
C LEU A 58 -9.90 7.87 26.06
N GLN A 59 -9.71 9.17 26.33
CA GLN A 59 -9.83 9.72 27.68
C GLN A 59 -11.24 9.48 28.24
N LYS A 60 -12.28 9.78 27.44
CA LYS A 60 -13.67 9.53 27.83
C LYS A 60 -13.92 8.05 28.16
N ALA A 61 -13.39 7.12 27.37
CA ALA A 61 -13.54 5.69 27.62
C ALA A 61 -12.86 5.25 28.93
N ILE A 62 -11.74 5.86 29.28
CA ILE A 62 -11.00 5.63 30.53
C ILE A 62 -11.75 6.24 31.73
N ASP A 63 -12.23 7.47 31.60
CA ASP A 63 -12.99 8.16 32.65
C ASP A 63 -14.31 7.46 32.95
N GLU A 64 -14.99 6.93 31.92
CA GLU A 64 -16.18 6.08 32.05
C GLU A 64 -15.87 4.65 32.56
N LYS A 65 -14.59 4.33 32.83
CA LYS A 65 -14.12 3.01 33.32
C LYS A 65 -14.50 1.84 32.40
N ILE A 66 -14.62 2.09 31.10
CA ILE A 66 -14.91 1.05 30.10
C ILE A 66 -13.65 0.24 29.80
N VAL A 67 -12.49 0.91 29.81
CA VAL A 67 -11.16 0.36 29.57
C VAL A 67 -10.12 1.11 30.38
N THR A 68 -8.95 0.50 30.56
CA THR A 68 -7.73 1.18 30.98
C THR A 68 -6.82 1.44 29.77
N ARG A 69 -5.88 2.40 29.89
CA ARG A 69 -4.97 2.74 28.78
C ARG A 69 -4.17 1.54 28.27
N ASN A 70 -3.73 0.63 29.14
CA ASN A 70 -2.99 -0.59 28.76
C ASN A 70 -3.85 -1.67 28.10
N GLU A 71 -5.18 -1.55 28.13
CA GLU A 71 -6.06 -2.40 27.34
C GLU A 71 -6.24 -1.90 25.91
N LEU A 72 -5.89 -0.64 25.62
CA LEU A 72 -5.99 -0.04 24.30
C LEU A 72 -4.68 -0.19 23.52
N PHE A 73 -4.81 -0.39 22.22
CA PHE A 73 -3.70 -0.37 21.26
C PHE A 73 -3.93 0.75 20.24
N ILE A 74 -3.13 1.81 20.35
CA ILE A 74 -3.30 3.01 19.55
C ILE A 74 -2.23 3.10 18.47
N THR A 75 -2.67 3.15 17.22
CA THR A 75 -1.80 3.37 16.05
C THR A 75 -1.99 4.76 15.50
N THR A 76 -0.89 5.47 15.25
CA THR A 76 -0.87 6.66 14.40
C THR A 76 0.26 6.59 13.37
N LYS A 77 0.30 7.56 12.46
CA LYS A 77 1.20 7.52 11.29
C LYS A 77 1.74 8.90 10.95
N LEU A 78 3.02 8.93 10.55
CA LEU A 78 3.69 10.11 10.03
C LEU A 78 3.05 10.56 8.71
N SER A 79 2.56 11.78 8.63
CA SER A 79 1.90 12.29 7.41
C SER A 79 2.86 12.30 6.22
N PRO A 80 2.45 11.80 5.03
CA PRO A 80 3.25 11.89 3.82
C PRO A 80 3.17 13.27 3.15
N HIS A 81 2.33 14.18 3.67
CA HIS A 81 2.09 15.52 3.11
C HIS A 81 3.04 16.57 3.69
N ARG A 82 4.15 16.14 4.28
CA ARG A 82 5.15 16.99 4.92
C ARG A 82 6.53 16.55 4.46
N TYR A 83 7.50 17.45 4.54
CA TYR A 83 8.89 17.09 4.35
C TYR A 83 9.36 16.28 5.57
N ASN A 84 9.72 15.02 5.33
CA ASN A 84 10.05 14.07 6.38
C ASN A 84 11.52 13.66 6.27
N ASP A 85 12.33 14.23 7.15
CA ASP A 85 13.68 13.81 7.49
C ASP A 85 13.74 13.50 9.00
N TYR A 86 14.92 13.25 9.56
CA TYR A 86 15.08 12.91 10.97
C TYR A 86 14.53 14.00 11.92
N GLU A 87 14.99 15.25 11.78
CA GLU A 87 14.61 16.34 12.69
C GLU A 87 13.12 16.66 12.63
N ASN A 88 12.54 16.70 11.43
CA ASN A 88 11.11 16.91 11.26
C ASN A 88 10.30 15.73 11.80
N THR A 89 10.78 14.51 11.65
CA THR A 89 10.12 13.32 12.23
C THR A 89 10.05 13.42 13.75
N ILE A 90 11.14 13.78 14.43
CA ILE A 90 11.15 13.99 15.89
C ILE A 90 10.08 15.02 16.30
N LYS A 91 9.99 16.14 15.58
CA LYS A 91 8.98 17.18 15.83
C LYS A 91 7.56 16.64 15.62
N TYR A 92 7.27 16.00 14.50
CA TYR A 92 5.92 15.57 14.15
C TYR A 92 5.42 14.43 15.04
N VAL A 93 6.29 13.52 15.49
CA VAL A 93 5.92 12.50 16.47
C VAL A 93 5.48 13.14 17.79
N LYS A 94 6.18 14.18 18.27
CA LYS A 94 5.77 14.94 19.46
C LYS A 94 4.43 15.65 19.29
N GLU A 95 4.13 16.15 18.09
CA GLU A 95 2.79 16.70 17.79
C GLU A 95 1.68 15.66 17.96
N SER A 96 1.90 14.41 17.50
CA SER A 96 0.93 13.32 17.70
C SER A 96 0.72 12.97 19.17
N PHE A 97 1.77 12.94 19.99
CA PHE A 97 1.65 12.74 21.44
C PHE A 97 0.76 13.81 22.08
N ASN A 98 1.00 15.08 21.75
CA ASN A 98 0.22 16.19 22.27
C ASN A 98 -1.24 16.12 21.84
N LYS A 99 -1.52 15.84 20.57
CA LYS A 99 -2.89 15.74 20.06
C LYS A 99 -3.64 14.56 20.68
N LEU A 100 -3.01 13.40 20.75
CA LEU A 100 -3.65 12.21 21.32
C LEU A 100 -3.78 12.30 22.85
N GLY A 101 -2.99 13.17 23.51
CA GLY A 101 -2.96 13.28 24.96
C GLY A 101 -2.42 12.02 25.65
N LEU A 102 -1.40 11.37 25.05
CA LEU A 102 -0.88 10.08 25.52
C LEU A 102 0.58 10.18 25.99
N ASP A 103 0.91 9.44 27.04
CA ASP A 103 2.30 9.29 27.52
C ASP A 103 3.14 8.33 26.67
N TYR A 104 2.46 7.37 26.02
CA TYR A 104 3.05 6.42 25.08
C TYR A 104 2.06 6.06 23.95
N ILE A 105 2.60 5.72 22.79
CA ILE A 105 1.87 5.24 21.61
C ILE A 105 2.24 3.77 21.38
N ASP A 106 1.26 2.92 21.08
CA ASP A 106 1.52 1.49 20.89
C ASP A 106 2.22 1.22 19.56
N LEU A 107 1.74 1.82 18.46
CA LEU A 107 2.32 1.63 17.14
C LEU A 107 2.41 2.97 16.38
N PHE A 108 3.60 3.27 15.88
CA PHE A 108 3.81 4.42 15.01
C PHE A 108 4.28 3.96 13.63
N LEU A 109 3.56 4.38 12.58
CA LEU A 109 3.85 3.97 11.21
C LEU A 109 4.44 5.11 10.37
N ILE A 110 5.37 4.79 9.48
CA ILE A 110 5.58 5.63 8.29
C ILE A 110 4.39 5.41 7.35
N HIS A 111 3.57 6.43 7.08
CA HIS A 111 2.30 6.26 6.35
C HIS A 111 2.48 5.91 4.87
N HIS A 112 3.49 6.47 4.23
CA HIS A 112 3.95 6.10 2.89
C HIS A 112 5.47 6.26 2.82
N PRO A 113 6.18 5.49 1.99
CA PRO A 113 7.59 5.75 1.76
C PRO A 113 7.76 7.14 1.16
N ASN A 114 8.82 7.85 1.55
CA ASN A 114 9.25 9.02 0.80
C ASN A 114 9.46 8.65 -0.67
N THR A 115 9.10 9.57 -1.56
CA THR A 115 9.27 9.39 -3.01
C THR A 115 10.05 10.57 -3.58
N THR A 116 11.30 10.33 -3.93
CA THR A 116 12.12 11.28 -4.69
C THR A 116 12.39 10.72 -6.09
N PRO A 117 12.60 11.56 -7.11
CA PRO A 117 12.94 11.09 -8.46
C PRO A 117 14.26 10.31 -8.54
N ASP A 118 15.13 10.48 -7.54
CA ASP A 118 16.43 9.82 -7.40
C ASP A 118 16.48 8.96 -6.13
N ASP A 119 17.61 8.33 -5.86
CA ASP A 119 17.82 7.40 -4.73
C ASP A 119 17.82 8.05 -3.33
N ARG A 120 17.56 9.36 -3.18
CA ARG A 120 17.50 10.01 -1.85
C ARG A 120 16.39 9.45 -0.97
N TRP A 121 15.32 8.92 -1.55
CA TRP A 121 14.22 8.28 -0.80
C TRP A 121 14.72 7.20 0.15
N LYS A 122 15.81 6.50 -0.20
CA LYS A 122 16.44 5.46 0.62
C LYS A 122 16.93 6.04 1.94
N ASN A 123 17.75 7.09 1.84
CA ASN A 123 18.31 7.79 2.99
C ASN A 123 17.21 8.51 3.78
N LEU A 124 16.25 9.15 3.12
CA LEU A 124 15.16 9.85 3.81
C LEU A 124 14.27 8.87 4.60
N ASN A 125 13.94 7.70 4.04
CA ASN A 125 13.20 6.67 4.78
C ASN A 125 14.02 6.10 5.95
N ALA A 126 15.33 5.89 5.76
CA ALA A 126 16.22 5.46 6.84
C ALA A 126 16.30 6.51 7.98
N GLU A 127 16.33 7.80 7.64
CA GLU A 127 16.36 8.89 8.62
C GLU A 127 15.04 9.02 9.39
N ILE A 128 13.89 8.88 8.74
CA ILE A 128 12.60 8.76 9.43
C ILE A 128 12.63 7.57 10.39
N TRP A 129 13.10 6.41 9.91
CA TRP A 129 13.12 5.19 10.69
C TRP A 129 14.02 5.33 11.93
N ARG A 130 15.20 5.91 11.77
CA ARG A 130 16.14 6.22 12.86
C ARG A 130 15.51 7.11 13.93
N ALA A 131 14.70 8.10 13.55
CA ALA A 131 13.95 8.93 14.50
C ALA A 131 12.90 8.10 15.26
N LEU A 132 12.17 7.20 14.59
CA LEU A 132 11.19 6.33 15.23
C LEU A 132 11.84 5.31 16.18
N GLU A 133 13.00 4.76 15.83
CA GLU A 133 13.80 3.87 16.70
C GLU A 133 14.17 4.54 18.02
N GLU A 134 14.56 5.82 17.98
CA GLU A 134 14.89 6.58 19.18
C GLU A 134 13.71 6.69 20.15
N PHE A 135 12.48 6.90 19.65
CA PHE A 135 11.30 6.90 20.52
C PHE A 135 10.98 5.52 21.10
N VAL A 136 11.37 4.44 20.42
CA VAL A 136 11.26 3.08 20.96
C VAL A 136 12.28 2.86 22.07
N GLU A 137 13.53 3.29 21.87
CA GLU A 137 14.59 3.23 22.88
C GLU A 137 14.22 4.05 24.14
N GLN A 138 13.55 5.18 23.96
CA GLN A 138 12.99 6.00 25.06
C GLN A 138 11.74 5.39 25.73
N GLY A 139 11.20 4.29 25.20
CA GLY A 139 9.98 3.64 25.71
C GLY A 139 8.67 4.40 25.45
N LYS A 140 8.72 5.48 24.66
CA LYS A 140 7.60 6.34 24.29
C LYS A 140 6.75 5.76 23.16
N ILE A 141 7.35 5.05 22.22
CA ILE A 141 6.65 4.23 21.22
C ILE A 141 6.93 2.75 21.53
N LYS A 142 5.91 1.89 21.60
CA LYS A 142 6.12 0.45 21.87
C LYS A 142 6.59 -0.31 20.63
N TYR A 143 6.00 -0.02 19.48
CA TYR A 143 6.29 -0.66 18.21
C TYR A 143 6.34 0.34 17.07
N ILE A 144 7.16 0.05 16.07
CA ILE A 144 7.26 0.84 14.85
C ILE A 144 7.03 -0.05 13.63
N GLY A 145 6.38 0.51 12.63
CA GLY A 145 6.02 -0.21 11.40
C GLY A 145 5.94 0.73 10.21
N VAL A 146 5.52 0.19 9.07
CA VAL A 146 5.33 0.98 7.85
C VAL A 146 3.94 0.77 7.29
N SER A 147 3.54 1.64 6.36
CA SER A 147 2.30 1.55 5.62
C SER A 147 2.57 1.86 4.15
N ASN A 148 1.98 1.08 3.25
CA ASN A 148 2.12 1.22 1.79
C ASN A 148 3.56 1.07 1.26
N PHE A 149 4.42 0.35 1.97
CA PHE A 149 5.74 -0.01 1.47
C PHE A 149 5.64 -1.27 0.60
N SER A 150 6.29 -1.27 -0.56
CA SER A 150 6.49 -2.48 -1.36
C SER A 150 7.65 -3.33 -0.82
N SER A 151 7.79 -4.56 -1.32
CA SER A 151 8.94 -5.44 -1.06
C SER A 151 10.28 -4.74 -1.29
N PHE A 152 10.38 -3.92 -2.35
CA PHE A 152 11.55 -3.11 -2.68
C PHE A 152 11.89 -2.08 -1.61
N HIS A 153 10.90 -1.29 -1.16
CA HIS A 153 11.12 -0.29 -0.11
C HIS A 153 11.53 -0.95 1.21
N LEU A 154 10.86 -2.05 1.59
CA LEU A 154 11.20 -2.80 2.79
C LEU A 154 12.61 -3.38 2.73
N LYS A 155 12.99 -3.99 1.59
CA LYS A 155 14.33 -4.55 1.41
C LYS A 155 15.42 -3.49 1.59
N GLU A 156 15.18 -2.26 1.14
CA GLU A 156 16.14 -1.18 1.35
C GLU A 156 16.17 -0.71 2.81
N LEU A 157 15.01 -0.49 3.42
CA LEU A 157 14.91 -0.05 4.80
C LEU A 157 15.58 -1.05 5.77
N LEU A 158 15.39 -2.35 5.54
CA LEU A 158 15.96 -3.42 6.36
C LEU A 158 17.49 -3.46 6.35
N LYS A 159 18.18 -2.79 5.42
CA LYS A 159 19.65 -2.70 5.42
C LYS A 159 20.18 -1.80 6.54
N THR A 160 19.39 -0.82 6.96
CA THR A 160 19.80 0.20 7.93
C THR A 160 19.01 0.15 9.24
N ALA A 161 17.82 -0.48 9.25
CA ALA A 161 16.99 -0.64 10.42
C ALA A 161 17.67 -1.47 11.52
N LYS A 162 17.81 -0.90 12.72
CA LYS A 162 18.23 -1.61 13.93
C LYS A 162 17.07 -2.36 14.56
N ILE A 163 15.88 -1.75 14.54
CA ILE A 163 14.62 -2.36 14.98
C ILE A 163 13.81 -2.67 13.72
N LYS A 164 13.55 -3.97 13.50
CA LYS A 164 12.76 -4.42 12.35
C LYS A 164 11.33 -3.88 12.42
N PRO A 165 10.73 -3.41 11.29
CA PRO A 165 9.31 -3.07 11.25
C PRO A 165 8.46 -4.27 11.70
N VAL A 166 7.57 -4.06 12.66
CA VAL A 166 6.70 -5.17 13.16
C VAL A 166 5.56 -5.48 12.20
N CYS A 167 5.18 -4.51 11.36
CA CYS A 167 4.09 -4.63 10.41
C CYS A 167 4.28 -3.76 9.17
N ASN A 168 3.58 -4.14 8.11
CA ASN A 168 3.31 -3.32 6.94
C ASN A 168 1.78 -3.22 6.77
N GLN A 169 1.24 -2.01 6.87
CA GLN A 169 -0.18 -1.76 6.66
C GLN A 169 -0.45 -1.40 5.19
N SER A 170 -1.23 -2.20 4.45
CA SER A 170 -1.43 -2.01 3.00
C SER A 170 -2.89 -2.28 2.58
N GLU A 171 -3.29 -1.81 1.39
CA GLU A 171 -4.61 -2.09 0.83
C GLU A 171 -4.73 -3.59 0.60
N LEU A 172 -5.57 -4.29 1.37
CA LEU A 172 -5.68 -5.73 1.26
C LEU A 172 -7.13 -6.15 1.41
N SER A 173 -7.64 -6.86 0.42
CA SER A 173 -9.01 -7.38 0.40
C SER A 173 -9.09 -8.55 -0.59
N PRO A 174 -10.18 -9.32 -0.63
CA PRO A 174 -10.42 -10.32 -1.68
C PRO A 174 -10.24 -9.81 -3.12
N MET A 175 -10.36 -8.50 -3.36
CA MET A 175 -10.17 -7.89 -4.68
C MET A 175 -8.73 -7.43 -4.96
N TRP A 176 -7.87 -7.37 -3.94
CA TRP A 176 -6.50 -6.86 -4.07
C TRP A 176 -5.56 -7.52 -3.05
N HIS A 177 -4.77 -8.49 -3.52
CA HIS A 177 -3.98 -9.37 -2.64
C HIS A 177 -2.55 -8.92 -2.39
N GLN A 178 -1.94 -8.20 -3.33
CA GLN A 178 -0.52 -7.81 -3.28
C GLN A 178 0.44 -8.97 -2.94
N GLN A 179 0.30 -10.11 -3.62
CA GLN A 179 0.93 -11.39 -3.24
C GLN A 179 2.44 -11.30 -3.00
N GLU A 180 3.20 -10.65 -3.89
CA GLU A 180 4.65 -10.49 -3.74
C GLU A 180 5.03 -9.79 -2.42
N MET A 181 4.32 -8.72 -2.07
CA MET A 181 4.56 -7.97 -0.85
C MET A 181 4.13 -8.77 0.39
N VAL A 182 3.01 -9.49 0.32
CA VAL A 182 2.55 -10.39 1.39
C VAL A 182 3.58 -11.49 1.65
N ASP A 183 4.08 -12.16 0.61
CA ASP A 183 5.06 -13.24 0.73
C ASP A 183 6.39 -12.72 1.29
N PHE A 184 6.83 -11.55 0.84
CA PHE A 184 7.99 -10.87 1.39
C PHE A 184 7.80 -10.60 2.89
N CYS A 185 6.68 -9.99 3.29
CA CYS A 185 6.40 -9.68 4.69
C CYS A 185 6.32 -10.96 5.54
N LYS A 186 5.69 -12.02 5.05
CA LYS A 186 5.63 -13.33 5.71
C LYS A 186 7.03 -13.91 5.93
N LYS A 187 7.87 -13.92 4.89
CA LYS A 187 9.27 -14.38 4.97
C LYS A 187 10.07 -13.58 6.00
N GLU A 188 9.83 -12.28 6.06
CA GLU A 188 10.48 -11.36 6.98
C GLU A 188 9.82 -11.31 8.38
N ASN A 189 8.80 -12.11 8.68
CA ASN A 189 8.04 -12.03 9.94
C ASN A 189 7.48 -10.61 10.23
N ILE A 190 7.07 -9.90 9.18
CA ILE A 190 6.41 -8.61 9.23
C ILE A 190 4.91 -8.86 9.08
N LEU A 191 4.10 -8.42 10.06
CA LEU A 191 2.65 -8.60 10.00
C LEU A 191 2.00 -7.74 8.92
N MET A 192 1.04 -8.32 8.21
CA MET A 192 0.15 -7.56 7.34
C MET A 192 -1.07 -7.01 8.08
N ILE A 193 -1.23 -5.69 8.03
CA ILE A 193 -2.46 -4.99 8.47
C ILE A 193 -3.20 -4.54 7.22
N ALA A 194 -4.46 -4.94 7.07
CA ALA A 194 -5.26 -4.70 5.89
C ALA A 194 -6.12 -3.44 6.05
N TRP A 195 -5.78 -2.37 5.32
CA TRP A 195 -6.69 -1.23 5.16
C TRP A 195 -7.60 -1.43 3.94
N GLN A 196 -8.77 -0.78 3.96
CA GLN A 196 -9.89 -1.03 3.03
C GLN A 196 -10.22 -2.53 2.82
N PRO A 197 -10.41 -3.31 3.89
CA PRO A 197 -10.72 -4.74 3.77
C PRO A 197 -12.04 -5.03 3.05
N LEU A 198 -12.90 -4.01 2.86
CA LEU A 198 -14.18 -4.08 2.14
C LEU A 198 -14.08 -3.60 0.67
N GLY A 199 -12.88 -3.37 0.14
CA GLY A 199 -12.64 -2.97 -1.26
C GLY A 199 -13.35 -1.68 -1.64
N GLY A 200 -13.27 -0.65 -0.79
CA GLY A 200 -14.01 0.60 -0.98
C GLY A 200 -15.55 0.45 -0.96
N GLY A 201 -16.07 -0.68 -0.47
CA GLY A 201 -17.49 -1.02 -0.47
C GLY A 201 -17.97 -1.77 -1.72
N GLN A 202 -17.10 -2.00 -2.70
CA GLN A 202 -17.44 -2.76 -3.92
C GLN A 202 -17.71 -4.24 -3.61
N LEU A 203 -16.92 -4.83 -2.71
CA LEU A 203 -17.10 -6.22 -2.26
C LEU A 203 -18.46 -6.47 -1.64
N LEU A 204 -19.07 -5.47 -0.99
CA LEU A 204 -20.39 -5.58 -0.37
C LEU A 204 -21.52 -5.80 -1.39
N LYS A 205 -21.25 -5.50 -2.68
CA LYS A 205 -22.19 -5.66 -3.80
C LYS A 205 -21.83 -6.86 -4.70
N ASN A 206 -20.72 -7.55 -4.41
CA ASN A 206 -20.26 -8.66 -5.21
C ASN A 206 -21.14 -9.90 -4.97
N LYS A 207 -21.65 -10.51 -6.05
CA LYS A 207 -22.58 -11.65 -5.97
C LYS A 207 -21.98 -12.85 -5.22
N ASN A 208 -20.70 -13.15 -5.41
CA ASN A 208 -20.05 -14.26 -4.72
C ASN A 208 -19.98 -13.99 -3.21
N VAL A 209 -19.61 -12.77 -2.81
CA VAL A 209 -19.58 -12.36 -1.40
C VAL A 209 -20.98 -12.44 -0.77
N ILE A 210 -22.01 -11.95 -1.47
CA ILE A 210 -23.41 -12.00 -1.00
C ILE A 210 -23.91 -13.44 -0.85
N ASN A 211 -23.57 -14.31 -1.81
CA ASN A 211 -23.97 -15.72 -1.78
C ASN A 211 -23.31 -16.46 -0.60
N ILE A 212 -22.00 -16.25 -0.38
CA ILE A 212 -21.29 -16.81 0.78
C ILE A 212 -21.91 -16.29 2.08
N ALA A 213 -22.14 -14.98 2.18
CA ALA A 213 -22.73 -14.34 3.35
C ALA A 213 -24.11 -14.95 3.69
N SER A 214 -24.95 -15.16 2.68
CA SER A 214 -26.27 -15.78 2.82
C SER A 214 -26.16 -17.25 3.27
N LYS A 215 -25.26 -18.03 2.65
CA LYS A 215 -24.99 -19.44 2.98
C LYS A 215 -24.62 -19.63 4.46
N ILE A 216 -23.88 -18.69 5.05
CA ILE A 216 -23.39 -18.80 6.44
C ILE A 216 -24.15 -17.91 7.43
N ASN A 217 -25.26 -17.28 7.01
CA ASN A 217 -26.05 -16.35 7.81
C ASN A 217 -25.21 -15.23 8.45
N ARG A 218 -24.40 -14.54 7.63
CA ARG A 218 -23.57 -13.39 8.01
C ARG A 218 -23.74 -12.25 7.01
N THR A 219 -23.17 -11.08 7.30
CA THR A 219 -23.17 -9.95 6.36
C THR A 219 -22.00 -10.05 5.36
N PRO A 220 -22.11 -9.45 4.16
CA PRO A 220 -20.99 -9.35 3.22
C PRO A 220 -19.73 -8.73 3.83
N ALA A 221 -19.89 -7.78 4.76
CA ALA A 221 -18.76 -7.16 5.46
C ALA A 221 -18.05 -8.17 6.37
N GLN A 222 -18.80 -8.94 7.16
CA GLN A 222 -18.26 -9.99 8.02
C GLN A 222 -17.49 -11.05 7.22
N VAL A 223 -17.99 -11.43 6.03
CA VAL A 223 -17.26 -12.35 5.12
C VAL A 223 -15.90 -11.80 4.72
N CYS A 224 -15.83 -10.54 4.27
CA CYS A 224 -14.57 -9.92 3.84
C CYS A 224 -13.57 -9.77 4.99
N LEU A 225 -14.06 -9.36 6.17
CA LEU A 225 -13.23 -9.23 7.37
C LEU A 225 -12.74 -10.60 7.85
N ARG A 226 -13.59 -11.63 7.82
CA ARG A 226 -13.20 -12.99 8.19
C ARG A 226 -12.18 -13.58 7.23
N TRP A 227 -12.28 -13.27 5.94
CA TRP A 227 -11.25 -13.60 4.97
C TRP A 227 -9.89 -13.02 5.39
N SER A 228 -9.81 -11.72 5.74
CA SER A 228 -8.56 -11.13 6.22
C SER A 228 -7.99 -11.88 7.42
N ILE A 229 -8.82 -12.22 8.41
CA ILE A 229 -8.40 -13.01 9.58
C ILE A 229 -7.86 -14.39 9.19
N GLN A 230 -8.54 -15.11 8.29
CA GLN A 230 -8.12 -16.45 7.85
C GLN A 230 -6.88 -16.44 6.95
N LYS A 231 -6.61 -15.34 6.24
CA LYS A 231 -5.34 -15.14 5.54
C LYS A 231 -4.19 -14.74 6.47
N GLY A 232 -4.48 -14.50 7.75
CA GLY A 232 -3.50 -14.11 8.77
C GLY A 232 -3.24 -12.60 8.84
N TYR A 233 -4.13 -11.78 8.29
CA TYR A 233 -4.04 -10.32 8.33
C TYR A 233 -4.88 -9.75 9.47
N ILE A 234 -4.56 -8.52 9.88
CA ILE A 234 -5.39 -7.75 10.79
C ILE A 234 -6.18 -6.72 9.99
N PRO A 235 -7.50 -6.89 9.79
CA PRO A 235 -8.31 -5.89 9.11
C PRO A 235 -8.49 -4.64 9.99
N VAL A 236 -8.34 -3.48 9.38
CA VAL A 236 -8.73 -2.19 9.95
C VAL A 236 -9.96 -1.69 9.20
N VAL A 237 -11.09 -1.61 9.90
CA VAL A 237 -12.38 -1.26 9.30
C VAL A 237 -12.98 -0.04 10.00
N LYS A 238 -13.63 0.81 9.20
CA LYS A 238 -14.29 2.03 9.68
C LYS A 238 -15.79 1.95 9.44
N SER A 239 -16.58 2.42 10.39
CA SER A 239 -18.01 2.71 10.24
C SER A 239 -18.39 3.88 11.14
N SER A 240 -19.33 4.71 10.71
CA SER A 240 -19.99 5.73 11.54
C SER A 240 -21.40 5.32 11.97
N ASN A 241 -21.83 4.10 11.66
CA ASN A 241 -23.14 3.55 12.01
C ASN A 241 -22.96 2.46 13.06
N LYS A 242 -23.67 2.59 14.18
CA LYS A 242 -23.50 1.76 15.39
C LYS A 242 -23.73 0.27 15.13
N GLU A 243 -24.78 -0.08 14.39
CA GLU A 243 -25.10 -1.47 14.06
C GLU A 243 -23.98 -2.12 13.25
N ARG A 244 -23.40 -1.39 12.29
CA ARG A 244 -22.25 -1.85 11.50
C ARG A 244 -20.97 -1.93 12.34
N ILE A 245 -20.75 -1.04 13.32
CA ILE A 245 -19.60 -1.12 14.22
C ILE A 245 -19.64 -2.46 14.99
N ALA A 246 -20.78 -2.75 15.62
CA ALA A 246 -20.98 -4.01 16.35
C ALA A 246 -20.92 -5.23 15.43
N SER A 247 -21.59 -5.19 14.27
CA SER A 247 -21.57 -6.31 13.31
C SER A 247 -20.17 -6.61 12.78
N ASN A 248 -19.36 -5.58 12.48
CA ASN A 248 -17.99 -5.77 12.02
C ASN A 248 -17.07 -6.39 13.08
N PHE A 249 -17.37 -6.19 14.38
CA PHE A 249 -16.61 -6.80 15.47
C PHE A 249 -16.91 -8.30 15.62
N ASN A 250 -18.16 -8.69 15.36
CA ASN A 250 -18.64 -10.07 15.50
C ASN A 250 -18.23 -10.93 14.29
N ILE A 251 -16.93 -11.22 14.18
CA ILE A 251 -16.33 -12.00 13.09
C ILE A 251 -15.52 -13.22 13.57
N PHE A 252 -15.59 -13.53 14.87
CA PHE A 252 -14.76 -14.56 15.49
C PHE A 252 -15.52 -15.85 15.80
N ASP A 253 -16.85 -15.84 15.70
CA ASP A 253 -17.77 -16.92 16.03
C ASP A 253 -18.12 -17.84 14.83
N PHE A 254 -17.52 -17.61 13.66
CA PHE A 254 -17.68 -18.44 12.47
C PHE A 254 -16.36 -18.59 11.71
N LYS A 255 -16.31 -19.52 10.75
CA LYS A 255 -15.19 -19.74 9.82
C LYS A 255 -15.74 -19.87 8.39
N LEU A 256 -15.02 -19.32 7.42
CA LEU A 256 -15.21 -19.58 6.00
C LEU A 256 -14.62 -20.95 5.66
N SER A 257 -15.35 -21.74 4.86
CA SER A 257 -14.82 -23.00 4.32
C SER A 257 -13.65 -22.75 3.36
N ASP A 258 -12.86 -23.78 3.09
CA ASP A 258 -11.72 -23.64 2.17
C ASP A 258 -12.22 -23.34 0.75
N GLU A 259 -13.39 -23.85 0.36
CA GLU A 259 -14.08 -23.50 -0.88
C GLU A 259 -14.51 -22.04 -0.92
N ASP A 260 -15.09 -21.52 0.16
CA ASP A 260 -15.49 -20.09 0.23
C ASP A 260 -14.26 -19.18 0.17
N ILE A 261 -13.14 -19.56 0.80
CA ILE A 261 -11.86 -18.83 0.70
C ILE A 261 -11.34 -18.84 -0.74
N ALA A 262 -11.38 -20.00 -1.42
CA ALA A 262 -10.95 -20.09 -2.82
C ALA A 262 -11.79 -19.20 -3.75
N ILE A 263 -13.12 -19.15 -3.55
CA ILE A 263 -14.02 -18.26 -4.31
C ILE A 263 -13.66 -16.78 -4.08
N LEU A 264 -13.35 -16.41 -2.83
CA LEU A 264 -12.94 -15.04 -2.50
C LEU A 264 -11.56 -14.71 -3.08
N ASP A 265 -10.63 -15.66 -3.07
CA ASP A 265 -9.30 -15.47 -3.62
C ASP A 265 -9.33 -15.26 -5.16
N ASP A 266 -10.32 -15.83 -5.86
CA ASP A 266 -10.52 -15.63 -7.30
C ASP A 266 -11.06 -14.22 -7.66
N LEU A 267 -11.51 -13.44 -6.67
CA LEU A 267 -11.99 -12.07 -6.90
C LEU A 267 -10.87 -11.06 -7.16
N ASN A 268 -9.60 -11.45 -7.04
CA ASN A 268 -8.46 -10.57 -7.18
C ASN A 268 -8.42 -9.94 -8.59
N SER A 269 -8.78 -8.65 -8.68
CA SER A 269 -8.85 -7.91 -9.94
C SER A 269 -7.49 -7.36 -10.38
N ASN A 270 -6.41 -7.68 -9.65
CA ASN A 270 -5.06 -7.12 -9.81
C ASN A 270 -5.06 -5.59 -9.94
N SER A 271 -6.04 -4.92 -9.33
CA SER A 271 -6.22 -3.48 -9.39
C SER A 271 -6.73 -2.94 -8.06
N ALA A 272 -6.06 -1.89 -7.56
CA ALA A 272 -6.46 -1.21 -6.34
C ALA A 272 -7.84 -0.54 -6.49
N THR A 273 -8.63 -0.55 -5.42
CA THR A 273 -9.96 0.07 -5.39
C THR A 273 -9.90 1.56 -5.08
N HIS A 274 -8.83 2.01 -4.43
CA HIS A 274 -8.54 3.41 -4.23
C HIS A 274 -7.62 3.93 -5.35
N PHE A 275 -8.19 4.69 -6.29
CA PHE A 275 -7.41 5.55 -7.19
C PHE A 275 -6.89 6.73 -6.37
N THR A 276 -5.76 6.59 -5.69
CA THR A 276 -5.07 7.77 -5.15
C THR A 276 -4.47 8.57 -6.30
N ILE A 277 -4.87 9.84 -6.44
CA ILE A 277 -4.18 10.84 -7.28
C ILE A 277 -2.72 11.09 -6.82
N ASN A 278 -2.25 10.46 -5.74
CA ASN A 278 -0.85 10.38 -5.33
C ASN A 278 -0.32 8.95 -5.47
N ASP A 279 -0.18 8.54 -6.71
CA ASP A 279 0.43 7.31 -7.14
C ASP A 279 1.91 7.21 -6.72
N SER A 280 2.19 6.98 -5.44
CA SER A 280 3.42 6.27 -5.10
C SER A 280 3.37 4.89 -5.76
N TYR A 281 2.24 4.20 -5.75
CA TYR A 281 2.12 2.89 -6.42
C TYR A 281 2.03 2.94 -7.95
N ARG A 282 1.52 3.99 -8.64
CA ARG A 282 1.69 4.09 -10.11
C ARG A 282 2.95 4.82 -10.54
N LEU A 283 3.51 5.79 -9.82
CA LEU A 283 4.86 6.27 -10.10
C LEU A 283 5.85 5.15 -9.87
N TRP A 284 5.67 4.30 -8.85
CA TRP A 284 6.51 3.13 -8.61
C TRP A 284 6.12 1.91 -9.43
N SER A 285 4.87 1.58 -9.74
CA SER A 285 4.65 0.53 -10.76
C SER A 285 5.09 0.99 -12.15
N TYR A 286 5.11 2.30 -12.43
CA TYR A 286 5.75 2.85 -13.61
C TYR A 286 7.27 2.82 -13.47
N TYR A 287 7.86 3.18 -12.33
CA TYR A 287 9.29 3.10 -12.05
C TYR A 287 9.79 1.64 -11.98
N ASP A 288 9.03 0.70 -11.46
CA ASP A 288 9.27 -0.74 -11.39
C ASP A 288 9.08 -1.35 -12.77
N ARG A 289 8.09 -0.91 -13.57
CA ARG A 289 8.03 -1.22 -15.01
C ARG A 289 9.22 -0.62 -15.78
N LEU A 290 9.73 0.54 -15.38
CA LEU A 290 10.88 1.21 -16.00
C LEU A 290 12.22 0.62 -15.54
N ASN A 291 12.31 0.10 -14.31
CA ASN A 291 13.54 -0.37 -13.66
C ASN A 291 13.63 -1.90 -13.53
N LEU A 292 12.56 -2.65 -13.81
CA LEU A 292 12.64 -3.98 -14.39
C LEU A 292 13.11 -3.83 -15.83
N LYS A 293 14.40 -3.50 -16.01
CA LYS A 293 15.18 -3.46 -17.26
C LYS A 293 14.37 -3.76 -18.53
N GLN A 294 13.58 -2.80 -19.01
CA GLN A 294 13.04 -2.81 -20.37
C GLN A 294 13.43 -1.53 -21.11
N TYR A 295 14.73 -1.29 -21.18
CA TYR A 295 15.33 -0.64 -22.34
C TYR A 295 15.86 -1.73 -23.27
N VAL A 296 15.29 -1.83 -24.47
CA VAL A 296 15.81 -2.68 -25.55
C VAL A 296 16.95 -1.94 -26.21
N SER A 297 18.18 -2.38 -25.91
CA SER A 297 19.47 -2.05 -26.54
C SER A 297 19.72 -0.57 -26.94
N SER A 298 20.75 0.05 -26.37
CA SER A 298 21.34 1.27 -26.93
C SER A 298 22.41 0.92 -27.97
N THR A 299 22.24 1.33 -29.22
CA THR A 299 23.31 1.28 -30.23
C THR A 299 23.99 2.65 -30.31
N LYS A 300 25.32 2.65 -30.19
CA LYS A 300 26.17 3.83 -30.39
C LYS A 300 26.43 3.99 -31.89
N ILE A 301 25.97 5.09 -32.48
CA ILE A 301 26.21 5.39 -33.90
C ILE A 301 27.07 6.64 -33.98
N LYS A 302 28.15 6.60 -34.78
CA LYS A 302 28.92 7.80 -35.12
C LYS A 302 28.31 8.44 -36.37
N LEU A 303 27.76 9.65 -36.24
CA LEU A 303 27.37 10.46 -37.39
C LEU A 303 28.60 11.22 -37.91
N PHE A 304 28.95 11.02 -39.19
CA PHE A 304 30.08 11.68 -39.86
C PHE A 304 31.43 11.59 -39.12
N ASN A 305 31.62 10.55 -38.28
CA ASN A 305 32.77 10.41 -37.37
C ASN A 305 32.97 11.54 -36.33
N LEU A 306 32.10 12.54 -36.27
CA LEU A 306 32.22 13.72 -35.41
C LEU A 306 31.29 13.68 -34.20
N PHE A 307 30.11 13.05 -34.31
CA PHE A 307 29.09 13.10 -33.26
C PHE A 307 28.63 11.68 -32.86
N THR A 308 28.59 11.42 -31.56
CA THR A 308 28.02 10.18 -31.02
C THR A 308 26.53 10.36 -30.78
N ILE A 309 25.71 9.54 -31.44
CA ILE A 309 24.25 9.52 -31.25
C ILE A 309 23.84 8.19 -30.61
N PHE A 310 22.88 8.27 -29.70
CA PHE A 310 22.31 7.12 -29.01
C PHE A 310 20.92 6.83 -29.55
N LEU A 311 20.74 5.62 -30.08
CA LEU A 311 19.44 5.18 -30.60
C LEU A 311 18.71 4.35 -29.53
N TYR A 312 17.45 4.71 -29.24
CA TYR A 312 16.62 4.04 -28.24
C TYR A 312 15.40 3.40 -28.93
N LYS A 313 15.09 2.15 -28.58
CA LYS A 313 13.94 1.41 -29.13
C LYS A 313 12.94 1.06 -28.02
N ASN A 314 11.65 1.31 -28.25
CA ASN A 314 10.52 0.86 -27.42
C ASN A 314 9.87 -0.39 -28.07
N ILE A 315 9.24 -1.27 -27.27
CA ILE A 315 8.67 -2.56 -27.66
C ILE A 315 7.30 -2.43 -28.35
N ASP A 316 6.58 -1.31 -28.22
CA ASP A 316 5.38 -1.11 -29.02
C ASP A 316 5.75 -0.77 -30.47
N ASP A 317 5.73 -1.80 -31.33
CA ASP A 317 6.12 -1.81 -32.76
C ASP A 317 5.38 -0.80 -33.68
N LYS A 318 4.57 0.10 -33.11
CA LYS A 318 3.80 1.10 -33.85
C LYS A 318 4.47 2.49 -33.89
N ILE A 319 5.28 2.86 -32.89
CA ILE A 319 5.90 4.19 -32.82
C ILE A 319 7.33 4.09 -32.26
N LYS A 320 8.33 4.49 -33.05
CA LYS A 320 9.72 4.64 -32.59
C LYS A 320 10.06 6.13 -32.45
N LYS A 321 10.73 6.54 -31.38
CA LYS A 321 11.19 7.93 -31.18
C LYS A 321 12.71 7.96 -31.06
N ILE A 322 13.35 8.90 -31.76
CA ILE A 322 14.80 9.08 -31.81
C ILE A 322 15.14 10.42 -31.15
N TYR A 323 16.09 10.38 -30.22
CA TYR A 323 16.52 11.53 -29.43
C TYR A 323 18.01 11.79 -29.59
N LEU A 324 18.41 13.06 -29.67
CA LEU A 324 19.78 13.52 -29.53
C LEU A 324 20.04 13.87 -28.05
N PHE A 325 21.15 13.36 -27.50
CA PHE A 325 21.58 13.65 -26.12
C PHE A 325 20.53 13.41 -25.02
N LYS A 326 19.51 12.57 -25.27
CA LYS A 326 18.34 12.34 -24.40
C LYS A 326 17.42 13.56 -24.17
N ILE A 327 17.70 14.70 -24.78
CA ILE A 327 16.97 15.96 -24.51
C ILE A 327 16.23 16.45 -25.75
N LEU A 328 16.82 16.30 -26.95
CA LEU A 328 16.24 16.82 -28.18
C LEU A 328 15.57 15.70 -28.99
N HIS A 329 14.25 15.74 -29.12
CA HIS A 329 13.51 14.79 -29.97
C HIS A 329 13.76 15.12 -31.45
N LEU A 330 14.42 14.22 -32.19
CA LEU A 330 14.77 14.42 -33.59
C LEU A 330 13.76 13.81 -34.54
N PHE A 331 13.37 12.54 -34.32
CA PHE A 331 12.48 11.85 -35.24
C PHE A 331 11.44 11.01 -34.53
N THR A 332 10.20 11.02 -35.02
CA THR A 332 9.20 9.99 -34.73
C THR A 332 9.02 9.13 -35.97
N ILE A 333 9.17 7.81 -35.85
CA ILE A 333 8.83 6.87 -36.92
C ILE A 333 7.50 6.23 -36.57
N LYS A 334 6.50 6.40 -37.44
CA LYS A 334 5.16 5.80 -37.26
C LYS A 334 4.98 4.68 -38.26
N LEU A 335 4.45 3.55 -37.80
CA LEU A 335 4.01 2.47 -38.66
C LEU A 335 2.56 2.75 -39.10
N ASN A 336 2.33 2.87 -40.40
CA ASN A 336 0.97 3.03 -40.91
C ASN A 336 0.28 1.68 -41.14
N LYS A 337 -1.04 1.69 -41.37
CA LYS A 337 -1.86 0.49 -41.62
C LYS A 337 -1.42 -0.33 -42.85
N GLN A 338 -0.52 0.20 -43.69
CA GLN A 338 0.03 -0.44 -44.88
C GLN A 338 1.45 -1.01 -44.67
N ASN A 339 1.91 -1.16 -43.42
CA ASN A 339 3.28 -1.59 -43.07
C ASN A 339 4.39 -0.70 -43.64
N MET A 340 4.12 0.59 -43.85
CA MET A 340 5.16 1.57 -44.13
C MET A 340 5.57 2.29 -42.85
N GLN A 341 6.88 2.45 -42.68
CA GLN A 341 7.46 3.30 -41.64
C GLN A 341 7.72 4.68 -42.23
N THR A 342 7.02 5.70 -41.71
CA THR A 342 7.26 7.10 -42.07
C THR A 342 7.99 7.80 -40.92
N ALA A 343 9.15 8.40 -41.23
CA ALA A 343 9.92 9.19 -40.27
C ALA A 343 9.48 10.66 -40.32
N TYR A 344 9.25 11.26 -39.16
CA TYR A 344 8.82 12.64 -38.98
C TYR A 344 9.86 13.42 -38.18
N LEU A 345 10.45 14.47 -38.74
CA LEU A 345 11.35 15.38 -38.03
C LEU A 345 10.56 16.17 -36.97
N PHE A 346 11.07 16.17 -35.74
CA PHE A 346 10.41 16.71 -34.54
C PHE A 346 9.01 16.13 -34.26
N GLY A 347 8.61 15.06 -34.97
CA GLY A 347 7.26 14.48 -34.89
C GLY A 347 6.20 15.17 -35.76
N ILE A 348 6.58 16.18 -36.54
CA ILE A 348 5.65 17.05 -37.29
C ILE A 348 5.84 16.91 -38.81
N PHE A 349 7.09 16.98 -39.30
CA PHE A 349 7.36 17.04 -40.74
C PHE A 349 7.80 15.68 -41.30
N PRO A 350 7.05 15.03 -42.22
CA PRO A 350 7.47 13.76 -42.81
C PRO A 350 8.73 13.96 -43.65
N VAL A 351 9.75 13.14 -43.43
CA VAL A 351 11.06 13.25 -44.10
C VAL A 351 11.27 12.13 -45.12
N PHE A 352 10.94 10.89 -44.76
CA PHE A 352 11.05 9.74 -45.66
C PHE A 352 10.14 8.58 -45.22
N THR A 353 9.81 7.69 -46.16
CA THR A 353 8.97 6.51 -45.91
C THR A 353 9.62 5.24 -46.45
N ILE A 354 9.62 4.17 -45.66
CA ILE A 354 10.20 2.86 -46.01
C ILE A 354 9.12 1.78 -45.96
N LYS A 355 8.95 1.03 -47.05
CA LYS A 355 8.01 -0.10 -47.13
C LYS A 355 8.67 -1.39 -46.64
N ILE A 356 8.13 -2.01 -45.61
CA ILE A 356 8.69 -3.26 -45.05
C ILE A 356 8.08 -4.44 -45.80
N ARG A 357 8.90 -5.21 -46.54
CA ARG A 357 8.50 -6.52 -47.10
C ARG A 357 8.68 -7.58 -46.01
N LYS A 358 7.60 -8.26 -45.62
CA LYS A 358 7.68 -9.46 -44.78
C LYS A 358 8.22 -10.62 -45.62
N SER A 359 9.48 -11.00 -45.44
CA SER A 359 9.97 -12.34 -45.79
C SER A 359 10.21 -13.13 -44.50
N GLU A 360 9.91 -14.42 -44.58
CA GLU A 360 9.63 -15.35 -43.49
C GLU A 360 10.79 -15.57 -42.52
N LYS A 361 10.47 -15.69 -41.22
CA LYS A 361 11.00 -16.75 -40.33
C LYS A 361 10.10 -16.89 -39.11
N ARG A 362 9.53 -18.10 -38.98
CA ARG A 362 8.71 -18.58 -37.86
C ARG A 362 9.47 -18.46 -36.54
N LEU A 363 8.83 -17.92 -35.51
CA LEU A 363 9.17 -18.17 -34.12
C LEU A 363 8.01 -18.99 -33.54
N SER A 364 8.23 -20.29 -33.39
CA SER A 364 7.33 -21.20 -32.69
C SER A 364 7.49 -20.97 -31.19
N MET A 365 6.42 -20.54 -30.50
CA MET A 365 6.37 -20.64 -29.05
C MET A 365 6.02 -22.07 -28.67
N LYS A 366 7.02 -22.82 -28.19
CA LYS A 366 6.82 -24.11 -27.52
C LYS A 366 6.67 -23.81 -26.01
N TRP A 367 5.58 -24.30 -25.42
CA TRP A 367 5.43 -24.38 -23.97
C TRP A 367 6.58 -25.20 -23.38
N LEU A 368 7.17 -24.74 -22.28
CA LEU A 368 8.02 -25.54 -21.40
C LEU A 368 7.65 -25.30 -19.93
N PRO A 369 7.81 -26.33 -19.09
CA PRO A 369 6.99 -26.63 -17.91
C PRO A 369 7.66 -26.23 -16.58
N ASP A 370 6.91 -26.43 -15.49
CA ASP A 370 7.27 -26.36 -14.06
C ASP A 370 8.76 -26.50 -13.72
N TYR A 371 9.22 -25.69 -12.76
CA TYR A 371 10.27 -26.09 -11.80
C TYR A 371 10.09 -25.35 -10.45
N ASP A 372 9.69 -26.15 -9.46
CA ASP A 372 9.87 -26.16 -7.99
C ASP A 372 9.90 -24.87 -7.15
#